data_AF-A0A1H3ZHJ6-F1
#
_entry.id   AF-A0A1H3ZHJ6-F1
#
_cell.length_a   1.000
_cell.length_b   1.000
_cell.length_c   1.000
_cell.angle_alpha   90.00
_cell.angle_beta   90.00
_cell.angle_gamma   90.00
#
_symmetry.space_group_name_H-M   'P 1'
#
loop_
_entity.id
_entity.type
_entity.pdbx_description
1 polymer ?
#
loop_
_entity_poly.entity_id
_entity_poly.type
_entity_poly.pdbx_seq_one_letter_code
_entity_poly.pdbx_strand_id
1 'polypeptide(L)'
;MKNYLVSVCLLLLAACRATEIAIPEPVKNIEGTWRITKATRNGTDLTNVVDFSKFRLHFQNNTYTIDNLLPFIVSGKGTWSLDDPQYPFKITFHQEGVDSSVVTKFDYPITDGQRIINLVFSPGCINNTYQYTLEKISK
;
A
#
# COMPACT_ATOMS: atom_id res chain seq x y z
N MET A 1 37.46 -8.26 -55.06
CA MET A 1 37.42 -8.29 -53.57
C MET A 1 36.82 -7.02 -52.95
N LYS A 2 35.86 -6.34 -53.59
CA LYS A 2 35.28 -5.07 -53.08
C LYS A 2 33.78 -5.17 -52.75
N ASN A 3 33.11 -6.26 -53.14
CA ASN A 3 31.66 -6.43 -52.99
C ASN A 3 31.25 -7.23 -51.74
N TYR A 4 32.17 -7.98 -51.12
CA TYR A 4 31.86 -8.75 -49.92
C TYR A 4 31.82 -7.90 -48.64
N LEU A 5 32.53 -6.77 -48.62
CA LEU A 5 32.60 -5.89 -47.45
C LEU A 5 31.27 -5.17 -47.17
N VAL A 6 30.50 -4.86 -48.23
CA VAL A 6 29.19 -4.18 -48.12
C VAL A 6 28.13 -5.15 -47.58
N SER A 7 28.20 -6.44 -47.94
CA SER A 7 27.21 -7.44 -47.54
C SER A 7 27.31 -7.85 -46.06
N VAL A 8 28.50 -7.74 -45.45
CA VAL A 8 28.69 -8.05 -44.02
C VAL A 8 28.16 -6.92 -43.14
N CYS A 9 28.19 -5.67 -43.61
CA CYS A 9 27.74 -4.49 -42.85
C CYS A 9 26.21 -4.45 -42.69
N LEU A 10 25.45 -4.92 -43.69
CA LEU A 10 23.98 -4.95 -43.65
C LEU A 10 23.40 -6.01 -42.69
N LEU A 11 24.15 -7.07 -42.37
CA LEU A 11 23.69 -8.12 -41.44
C LEU A 11 23.81 -7.71 -39.96
N LEU A 12 24.62 -6.71 -39.64
CA LEU A 12 24.81 -6.24 -38.26
C LEU A 12 23.68 -5.31 -37.78
N LEU A 13 22.92 -4.69 -38.69
CA LEU A 13 21.81 -3.79 -38.34
C LEU A 13 20.49 -4.52 -38.03
N ALA A 14 20.40 -5.82 -38.34
CA ALA A 14 19.19 -6.62 -38.09
C ALA A 14 19.20 -7.35 -36.73
N ALA A 15 20.31 -7.32 -36.00
CA ALA A 15 20.55 -8.19 -34.84
C ALA A 15 20.05 -7.65 -33.49
N CYS A 16 19.41 -6.49 -33.43
CA CYS A 16 18.87 -5.95 -32.18
C CYS A 16 17.40 -5.55 -32.34
N ARG A 17 16.50 -6.54 -32.32
CA ARG A 17 15.11 -6.29 -31.93
C ARG A 17 15.05 -6.42 -30.42
N ALA A 18 15.04 -5.28 -29.72
CA ALA A 18 14.68 -5.25 -28.32
C ALA A 18 13.22 -5.71 -28.19
N THR A 19 13.00 -6.98 -27.87
CA THR A 19 11.70 -7.46 -27.43
C THR A 19 11.43 -6.90 -26.05
N GLU A 20 10.55 -5.92 -25.95
CA GLU A 20 10.03 -5.43 -24.68
C GLU A 20 9.25 -6.57 -24.01
N ILE A 21 9.85 -7.17 -22.98
CA ILE A 21 9.14 -8.13 -22.13
C ILE A 21 8.30 -7.28 -21.17
N ALA A 22 7.06 -7.02 -21.54
CA ALA A 22 6.09 -6.40 -20.63
C ALA A 22 5.72 -7.40 -19.53
N ILE A 23 6.38 -7.31 -18.38
CA ILE A 23 5.98 -8.07 -17.19
C ILE A 23 4.80 -7.31 -16.56
N PRO A 24 3.58 -7.88 -16.54
CA PRO A 24 2.44 -7.19 -15.96
C PRO A 24 2.61 -7.09 -14.44
N GLU A 25 2.32 -5.92 -13.87
CA GLU A 25 2.34 -5.72 -12.43
C GLU A 25 1.26 -6.60 -11.77
N PRO A 26 1.57 -7.38 -10.72
CA PRO A 26 0.57 -8.18 -10.05
C PRO A 26 -0.40 -7.33 -9.23
N VAL A 27 -1.64 -7.82 -9.09
CA VAL A 27 -2.62 -7.26 -8.15
C VAL A 27 -2.07 -7.28 -6.73
N LYS A 28 -2.21 -6.15 -6.02
CA LYS A 28 -1.76 -6.01 -4.65
C LYS A 28 -2.67 -6.78 -3.71
N ASN A 29 -2.09 -7.75 -3.01
CA ASN A 29 -2.74 -8.43 -1.91
C ASN A 29 -2.32 -7.78 -0.58
N ILE A 30 -3.29 -7.16 0.10
CA ILE A 30 -3.12 -6.55 1.42
C ILE A 30 -3.77 -7.38 2.55
N GLU A 31 -4.35 -8.53 2.22
CA GLU A 31 -4.98 -9.41 3.21
C GLU A 31 -4.01 -9.88 4.28
N GLY A 32 -4.52 -10.07 5.48
CA GLY A 32 -3.78 -10.55 6.65
C GLY A 32 -3.97 -9.64 7.85
N THR A 33 -3.13 -9.86 8.85
CA THR A 33 -3.17 -9.12 10.11
C THR A 33 -2.01 -8.12 10.15
N TRP A 34 -2.31 -6.88 10.49
CA TRP A 34 -1.38 -5.77 10.49
C TRP A 34 -1.27 -5.17 11.90
N ARG A 35 -0.05 -4.79 12.28
CA ARG A 35 0.25 -4.05 13.52
C ARG A 35 0.83 -2.69 13.18
N ILE A 36 0.61 -1.69 14.03
CA ILE A 36 1.26 -0.39 13.92
C ILE A 36 2.69 -0.52 14.45
N THR A 37 3.68 -0.08 13.69
CA THR A 37 5.09 -0.01 14.12
C THR A 37 5.61 1.40 14.25
N LYS A 38 4.95 2.38 13.61
CA LYS A 38 5.23 3.80 13.78
C LYS A 38 3.95 4.61 13.70
N ALA A 39 3.86 5.64 14.53
CA ALA A 39 2.76 6.57 14.53
C ALA A 39 3.25 8.01 14.71
N THR A 40 2.73 8.93 13.90
CA THR A 40 2.98 10.37 14.09
C THR A 40 1.68 11.15 14.08
N ARG A 41 1.66 12.30 14.76
CA ARG A 41 0.58 13.30 14.72
C ARG A 41 1.17 14.67 14.45
N ASN A 42 0.79 15.29 13.34
CA ASN A 42 1.35 16.57 12.87
C ASN A 42 2.90 16.53 12.86
N GLY A 43 3.47 15.40 12.44
CA GLY A 43 4.93 15.16 12.42
C GLY A 43 5.56 14.82 13.76
N THR A 44 4.85 14.95 14.89
CA THR A 44 5.35 14.53 16.20
C THR A 44 5.24 13.02 16.34
N ASP A 45 6.34 12.35 16.71
CA ASP A 45 6.38 10.91 16.92
C ASP A 45 5.61 10.50 18.19
N LEU A 46 4.67 9.55 18.04
CA LEU A 46 3.85 9.00 19.12
C LEU A 46 4.24 7.56 19.46
N THR A 47 5.17 6.95 18.71
CA THR A 47 5.45 5.50 18.72
C THR A 47 5.82 4.98 20.10
N ASN A 48 6.56 5.76 20.89
CA ASN A 48 7.00 5.38 22.23
C ASN A 48 6.11 5.94 23.36
N VAL A 49 5.06 6.69 23.01
CA VAL A 49 4.17 7.37 23.97
C VAL A 49 2.83 6.65 24.09
N VAL A 50 2.38 6.03 23.00
CA VAL A 50 1.12 5.29 22.94
C VAL A 50 1.42 3.80 22.82
N ASP A 51 0.74 2.97 23.63
CA ASP A 51 0.84 1.52 23.53
C ASP A 51 0.02 0.99 22.36
N PHE A 52 0.70 0.73 21.23
CA PHE A 52 0.11 0.11 20.04
C PHE A 52 0.20 -1.42 20.05
N SER A 53 0.79 -2.04 21.09
CA SER A 53 1.16 -3.46 21.08
C SER A 53 -0.02 -4.41 20.85
N LYS A 54 -1.22 -4.00 21.29
CA LYS A 54 -2.47 -4.78 21.20
C LYS A 54 -3.31 -4.46 19.95
N PHE A 55 -3.05 -3.35 19.25
CA PHE A 55 -3.82 -2.95 18.09
C PHE A 55 -3.63 -3.95 16.94
N ARG A 56 -4.72 -4.44 16.34
CA ARG A 56 -4.66 -5.27 15.12
C ARG A 56 -5.67 -4.78 14.10
N LEU A 57 -5.24 -4.70 12.85
CA LEU A 57 -6.11 -4.49 11.70
C LEU A 57 -6.10 -5.75 10.86
N HIS A 58 -7.25 -6.37 10.68
CA HIS A 58 -7.39 -7.57 9.88
C HIS A 58 -8.06 -7.21 8.55
N PHE A 59 -7.43 -7.58 7.44
CA PHE A 59 -8.01 -7.50 6.10
C PHE A 59 -8.28 -8.91 5.58
N GLN A 60 -9.51 -9.19 5.16
CA GLN A 60 -9.89 -10.48 4.59
C GLN A 60 -11.14 -10.35 3.71
N ASN A 61 -11.13 -10.89 2.49
CA ASN A 61 -12.29 -10.93 1.58
C ASN A 61 -12.99 -9.57 1.43
N ASN A 62 -12.22 -8.50 1.20
CA ASN A 62 -12.72 -7.11 1.13
C ASN A 62 -13.42 -6.59 2.40
N THR A 63 -13.31 -7.31 3.51
CA THR A 63 -13.76 -6.88 4.84
C THR A 63 -12.58 -6.54 5.73
N TYR A 64 -12.82 -5.73 6.75
CA TYR A 64 -11.86 -5.44 7.79
C TYR A 64 -12.48 -5.48 9.19
N THR A 65 -11.65 -5.84 10.17
CA THR A 65 -11.96 -5.74 11.61
C THR A 65 -10.79 -5.12 12.35
N ILE A 66 -11.06 -4.54 13.51
CA ILE A 66 -10.06 -3.87 14.36
C ILE A 66 -10.15 -4.45 15.76
N ASP A 67 -9.02 -4.92 16.28
CA ASP A 67 -8.86 -5.27 17.69
C ASP A 67 -8.17 -4.12 18.44
N ASN A 68 -8.60 -3.87 19.68
CA ASN A 68 -8.05 -2.84 20.57
C ASN A 68 -8.01 -1.45 19.90
N LEU A 69 -9.20 -0.92 19.62
CA LEU A 69 -9.39 0.35 18.92
C LEU A 69 -8.59 1.49 19.58
N LEU A 70 -7.80 2.17 18.76
CA LEU A 70 -7.14 3.44 19.03
C LEU A 70 -7.71 4.49 18.08
N PRO A 71 -7.39 5.80 18.22
CA PRO A 71 -7.73 6.79 17.21
C PRO A 71 -7.28 6.32 15.82
N PHE A 72 -8.25 6.03 14.96
CA PHE A 72 -8.06 5.45 13.63
C PHE A 72 -9.10 6.03 12.67
N ILE A 73 -8.93 5.75 11.38
CA ILE A 73 -9.76 6.28 10.27
C ILE A 73 -11.25 5.98 10.48
N VAL A 74 -11.53 4.80 11.04
CA VAL A 74 -12.84 4.22 11.30
C VAL A 74 -12.83 3.61 12.70
N SER A 75 -13.99 3.53 13.33
CA SER A 75 -14.16 3.06 14.72
C SER A 75 -14.82 1.70 14.85
N GLY A 76 -15.28 1.12 13.73
CA GLY A 76 -15.93 -0.18 13.69
C GLY A 76 -15.37 -1.07 12.59
N LYS A 77 -16.01 -2.22 12.38
CA LYS A 77 -15.73 -3.13 11.26
C LYS A 77 -16.45 -2.69 9.99
N GLY A 78 -16.06 -3.25 8.86
CA GLY A 78 -16.79 -3.06 7.60
C GLY A 78 -16.04 -3.56 6.39
N THR A 79 -16.14 -2.85 5.27
CA THR A 79 -15.51 -3.20 4.00
C THR A 79 -14.45 -2.22 3.56
N TRP A 80 -13.53 -2.68 2.71
CA TRP A 80 -12.49 -1.86 2.14
C TRP A 80 -12.34 -2.08 0.64
N SER A 81 -11.86 -1.06 -0.06
CA SER A 81 -11.46 -1.15 -1.46
C SER A 81 -10.26 -0.27 -1.76
N LEU A 82 -9.44 -0.70 -2.72
CA LEU A 82 -8.38 0.10 -3.30
C LEU A 82 -8.91 0.81 -4.55
N ASP A 83 -8.40 2.00 -4.83
CA ASP A 83 -8.77 2.76 -6.04
C ASP A 83 -8.25 2.11 -7.33
N ASP A 84 -7.08 1.47 -7.26
CA ASP A 84 -6.52 0.65 -8.33
C ASP A 84 -5.94 -0.65 -7.74
N PRO A 85 -6.25 -1.84 -8.30
CA PRO A 85 -5.78 -3.10 -7.77
C PRO A 85 -4.26 -3.33 -7.95
N GLN A 86 -3.61 -2.71 -8.94
CA GLN A 86 -2.18 -2.88 -9.25
C GLN A 86 -1.34 -1.69 -8.73
N TYR A 87 -1.86 -0.48 -8.80
CA TYR A 87 -1.17 0.77 -8.45
C TYR A 87 -2.01 1.65 -7.50
N PRO A 88 -2.37 1.14 -6.31
CA PRO A 88 -3.24 1.86 -5.40
C PRO A 88 -2.56 3.10 -4.82
N PHE A 89 -3.29 4.21 -4.80
CA PHE A 89 -2.91 5.44 -4.11
C PHE A 89 -3.87 5.79 -2.98
N LYS A 90 -5.05 5.15 -2.96
CA LYS A 90 -6.08 5.39 -1.97
C LYS A 90 -6.69 4.07 -1.52
N ILE A 91 -7.08 4.04 -0.25
CA ILE A 91 -7.96 3.02 0.31
C ILE A 91 -9.23 3.69 0.80
N THR A 92 -10.35 3.07 0.48
CA THR A 92 -11.68 3.47 0.94
C THR A 92 -12.12 2.50 2.02
N PHE A 93 -12.55 3.03 3.16
CA PHE A 93 -13.20 2.27 4.22
C PHE A 93 -14.69 2.61 4.24
N HIS A 94 -15.52 1.58 4.26
CA HIS A 94 -16.95 1.71 4.52
C HIS A 94 -17.27 0.97 5.81
N GLN A 95 -17.64 1.73 6.85
CA GLN A 95 -17.96 1.16 8.17
C GLN A 95 -19.41 0.69 8.20
N GLU A 96 -19.66 -0.48 8.77
CA GLU A 96 -21.03 -0.98 8.95
C GLU A 96 -21.89 0.00 9.77
N GLY A 97 -23.10 0.25 9.29
CA GLY A 97 -24.05 1.17 9.94
C GLY A 97 -23.70 2.65 9.76
N VAL A 98 -22.73 3.00 8.91
CA VAL A 98 -22.38 4.38 8.57
C VAL A 98 -22.51 4.57 7.05
N ASP A 99 -23.39 5.48 6.63
CA ASP A 99 -23.70 5.67 5.20
C ASP A 99 -22.52 6.24 4.40
N SER A 100 -21.66 7.03 5.05
CA SER A 100 -20.51 7.67 4.42
C SER A 100 -19.25 6.80 4.48
N SER A 101 -18.55 6.67 3.35
CA SER A 101 -17.21 6.07 3.30
C SER A 101 -16.12 7.10 3.58
N VAL A 102 -15.01 6.63 4.15
CA VAL A 102 -13.80 7.44 4.40
C VAL A 102 -12.69 7.03 3.45
N VAL A 103 -12.12 7.99 2.74
CA VAL A 103 -11.01 7.77 1.79
C VAL A 103 -9.74 8.36 2.37
N THR A 104 -8.65 7.59 2.35
CA THR A 104 -7.33 8.03 2.84
C THR A 104 -6.26 7.71 1.82
N LYS A 105 -5.15 8.47 1.85
CA LYS A 105 -3.96 8.14 1.10
C LYS A 105 -3.42 6.79 1.57
N PHE A 106 -3.07 5.95 0.61
CA PHE A 106 -2.53 4.62 0.82
C PHE A 106 -1.19 4.51 0.10
N ASP A 107 -0.13 4.22 0.85
CA ASP A 107 1.17 3.85 0.27
C ASP A 107 1.51 2.41 0.65
N TYR A 108 1.92 1.59 -0.33
CA TYR A 108 2.25 0.17 -0.14
C TYR A 108 3.68 -0.22 -0.56
N PRO A 109 4.72 0.45 -0.02
CA PRO A 109 6.10 0.19 -0.39
C PRO A 109 6.62 -1.15 0.12
N ILE A 110 7.79 -1.54 -0.39
CA ILE A 110 8.64 -2.56 0.23
C ILE A 110 9.73 -1.85 1.01
N THR A 111 9.89 -2.19 2.29
CA THR A 111 10.98 -1.74 3.14
C THR A 111 11.59 -2.96 3.79
N ASP A 112 12.91 -3.12 3.67
CA ASP A 112 13.65 -4.27 4.20
C ASP A 112 13.06 -5.64 3.82
N GLY A 113 12.59 -5.75 2.57
CA GLY A 113 11.99 -6.96 2.03
C GLY A 113 10.55 -7.24 2.49
N GLN A 114 9.96 -6.37 3.31
CA GLN A 114 8.59 -6.52 3.82
C GLN A 114 7.65 -5.48 3.23
N ARG A 115 6.39 -5.87 3.04
CA ARG A 115 5.33 -4.94 2.64
C ARG A 115 4.90 -4.11 3.84
N ILE A 116 4.84 -2.80 3.62
CA ILE A 116 4.44 -1.81 4.61
C ILE A 116 3.17 -1.13 4.11
N ILE A 117 2.22 -0.88 5.00
CA ILE A 117 1.08 0.01 4.72
C ILE A 117 1.32 1.33 5.44
N ASN A 118 1.32 2.44 4.71
CA ASN A 118 1.24 3.76 5.32
C ASN A 118 -0.15 4.36 5.06
N LEU A 119 -0.76 4.88 6.13
CA LEU A 119 -2.06 5.53 6.09
C LEU A 119 -1.94 6.94 6.65
N VAL A 120 -2.51 7.92 5.95
CA VAL A 120 -2.49 9.34 6.36
C VAL A 120 -3.92 9.87 6.49
N PHE A 121 -4.33 10.21 7.70
CA PHE A 121 -5.73 10.50 7.99
C PHE A 121 -5.94 11.53 9.11
N SER A 122 -7.11 12.16 9.13
CA SER A 122 -7.50 13.13 10.15
C SER A 122 -8.85 12.72 10.75
N PRO A 123 -8.88 12.06 11.92
CA PRO A 123 -10.12 11.59 12.52
C PRO A 123 -10.91 12.78 13.06
N GLY A 124 -11.99 13.15 12.35
CA GLY A 124 -13.04 14.07 12.82
C GLY A 124 -12.68 15.56 12.97
N CYS A 125 -11.43 15.97 12.78
CA CYS A 125 -11.01 17.38 12.86
C CYS A 125 -9.80 17.66 11.96
N ILE A 126 -9.80 18.76 11.21
CA ILE A 126 -8.74 19.07 10.22
C ILE A 126 -7.37 19.37 10.85
N ASN A 127 -7.34 19.70 12.14
CA ASN A 127 -6.15 20.20 12.82
C ASN A 127 -5.13 19.11 13.17
N ASN A 128 -5.52 17.84 13.10
CA ASN A 128 -4.63 16.72 13.42
C ASN A 128 -4.55 15.76 12.25
N THR A 129 -3.38 15.68 11.64
CA THR A 129 -3.03 14.67 10.64
C THR A 129 -2.22 13.58 11.31
N TYR A 130 -2.72 12.35 11.26
CA TYR A 130 -2.03 11.16 11.72
C TYR A 130 -1.40 10.45 10.54
N GLN A 131 -0.22 9.88 10.76
CA GLN A 131 0.38 8.93 9.84
C GLN A 131 0.78 7.67 10.60
N TYR A 132 0.17 6.55 10.23
CA TYR A 132 0.49 5.24 10.78
C TYR A 132 1.22 4.40 9.74
N THR A 133 2.29 3.75 10.19
CA THR A 133 3.03 2.73 9.44
C THR A 133 2.70 1.39 10.04
N LEU A 134 2.24 0.47 9.18
CA LEU A 134 1.83 -0.86 9.58
C LEU A 134 2.66 -1.92 8.88
N GLU A 135 3.01 -2.94 9.66
CA GLU A 135 3.66 -4.16 9.19
C GLU A 135 2.70 -5.33 9.28
N LYS A 136 2.80 -6.24 8.31
CA LYS A 136 2.10 -7.50 8.37
C LYS A 136 2.72 -8.38 9.44
N ILE A 137 1.89 -8.97 10.30
CA ILE A 137 2.36 -9.98 11.24
C ILE A 137 2.61 -11.26 10.45
N SER A 138 3.87 -11.62 10.28
CA SER A 138 4.27 -12.96 9.86
C SER A 138 3.91 -13.95 10.97
N LYS A 139 3.28 -15.07 10.59
CA LYS A 139 3.18 -16.25 11.46
C LYS A 139 4.52 -16.94 11.57
#